data_AF-A0A5R1NLF9-F1
#
_entry.id   AF-A0A5R1NLF9-F1
#
_cell.length_a   1.000
_cell.length_b   1.000
_cell.length_c   1.000
_cell.angle_alpha   90.00
_cell.angle_beta   90.00
_cell.angle_gamma   90.00
#
_symmetry.space_group_name_H-M   'P 1'
#
loop_
_entity.id
_entity.type
_entity.pdbx_description
1 polymer ?
#
loop_
_entity_poly.entity_id
_entity_poly.type
_entity_poly.pdbx_seq_one_letter_code
_entity_poly.pdbx_strand_id
1 'polypeptide(L)'
;MGYKTETIVAASSTLVRAARRSKHLTQARLAELTGIDQASVSHHERGRDAAYSTVDRLLAGAGHRLYAAPTRRDDAASAAEAIREYLRAKDADRALRALLQLNDNLTAEHGLVRGILGLTEPEPTGDLMWDAAIAALVAWRLNQENIPLPGWVNNPERALTEPIVFRVDPADPAPERDDVPNEFAERGVLAWADTFASV
;
A
#
# COMPACT_ATOMS: atom_id res chain seq x y z
N MET A 1 -18.24 -16.99 21.19
CA MET A 1 -18.64 -16.29 19.96
C MET A 1 -17.36 -15.89 19.24
N GLY A 2 -16.83 -16.76 18.37
CA GLY A 2 -15.50 -16.56 17.78
C GLY A 2 -15.56 -15.55 16.64
N TYR A 3 -14.85 -14.44 16.76
CA TYR A 3 -14.53 -13.58 15.63
C TYR A 3 -13.66 -14.41 14.67
N LYS A 4 -14.19 -14.73 13.49
CA LYS A 4 -13.34 -15.14 12.37
C LYS A 4 -12.50 -13.93 12.02
N THR A 5 -11.23 -13.95 12.37
CA THR A 5 -10.23 -13.12 11.70
C THR A 5 -10.22 -13.58 10.25
N GLU A 6 -10.96 -12.87 9.39
CA GLU A 6 -10.68 -12.91 7.95
C GLU A 6 -9.25 -12.43 7.80
N THR A 7 -8.33 -13.39 7.75
CA THR A 7 -6.98 -13.12 7.30
C THR A 7 -7.16 -12.67 5.86
N ILE A 8 -7.02 -11.37 5.60
CA ILE A 8 -6.87 -10.87 4.25
C ILE A 8 -5.57 -11.50 3.77
N VAL A 9 -5.67 -12.61 3.06
CA VAL A 9 -4.51 -13.17 2.35
C VAL A 9 -4.18 -12.12 1.29
N ALA A 10 -2.96 -11.59 1.27
CA ALA A 10 -2.47 -10.76 0.17
C ALA A 10 -2.87 -11.41 -1.16
N ALA A 11 -3.88 -10.85 -1.80
CA ALA A 11 -4.52 -11.52 -2.92
C ALA A 11 -3.57 -11.40 -4.12
N SER A 12 -3.32 -12.51 -4.83
CA SER A 12 -2.52 -12.46 -6.06
C SER A 12 -3.10 -11.45 -7.07
N SER A 13 -4.41 -11.21 -7.00
CA SER A 13 -5.12 -10.17 -7.76
C SER A 13 -4.67 -8.75 -7.42
N THR A 14 -4.35 -8.46 -6.15
CA THR A 14 -3.74 -7.19 -5.71
C THR A 14 -2.39 -7.00 -6.37
N LEU A 15 -1.51 -8.00 -6.25
CA LEU A 15 -0.15 -7.94 -6.78
C LEU A 15 -0.14 -7.77 -8.31
N VAL A 16 -0.96 -8.53 -9.03
CA VAL A 16 -1.07 -8.41 -10.50
C VAL A 16 -1.56 -7.02 -10.90
N ARG A 17 -2.58 -6.49 -10.22
CA ARG A 17 -3.17 -5.20 -10.56
C ARG A 17 -2.23 -4.05 -10.21
N ALA A 18 -1.55 -4.10 -9.07
CA ALA A 18 -0.51 -3.16 -8.66
C ALA A 18 0.64 -3.14 -9.67
N ALA A 19 1.19 -4.32 -10.01
CA ALA A 19 2.24 -4.47 -11.01
C ALA A 19 1.84 -3.93 -12.39
N ARG A 20 0.58 -4.15 -12.81
CA ARG A 20 0.06 -3.62 -14.07
C ARG A 20 -0.04 -2.09 -14.03
N ARG A 21 -0.58 -1.53 -12.96
CA ARG A 21 -0.82 -0.08 -12.83
C ARG A 21 0.46 0.72 -12.66
N SER A 22 1.47 0.20 -11.96
CA SER A 22 2.80 0.84 -11.85
C SER A 22 3.52 0.97 -13.20
N LYS A 23 3.12 0.17 -14.19
CA LYS A 23 3.59 0.27 -15.59
C LYS A 23 2.63 1.00 -16.52
N HIS A 24 1.58 1.61 -15.98
CA HIS A 24 0.52 2.30 -16.73
C HIS A 24 -0.11 1.42 -17.83
N LEU A 25 -0.14 0.10 -17.63
CA LEU A 25 -0.68 -0.83 -18.62
C LEU A 25 -2.20 -0.96 -18.48
N THR A 26 -2.91 -1.03 -19.60
CA THR A 26 -4.33 -1.44 -19.61
C THR A 26 -4.44 -2.97 -19.48
N GLN A 27 -5.62 -3.48 -19.10
CA GLN A 27 -5.87 -4.93 -19.07
C GLN A 27 -5.72 -5.56 -20.46
N ALA A 28 -6.16 -4.86 -21.52
CA ALA A 28 -6.01 -5.32 -22.90
C ALA A 28 -4.53 -5.41 -23.30
N ARG A 29 -3.72 -4.42 -22.92
CA ARG A 29 -2.29 -4.46 -23.20
C ARG A 29 -1.57 -5.58 -22.45
N LEU A 30 -1.94 -5.83 -21.19
CA LEU A 30 -1.38 -6.95 -20.43
C LEU A 30 -1.78 -8.31 -21.04
N ALA A 31 -3.03 -8.43 -21.49
CA ALA A 31 -3.50 -9.60 -22.22
C ALA A 31 -2.67 -9.89 -23.48
N GLU A 32 -2.42 -8.86 -24.30
CA GLU A 32 -1.55 -8.97 -25.49
C GLU A 32 -0.13 -9.43 -25.13
N LEU A 33 0.48 -8.86 -24.08
CA LEU A 33 1.85 -9.20 -23.67
C LEU A 33 2.00 -10.62 -23.12
N THR A 34 0.91 -11.20 -22.61
CA THR A 34 0.92 -12.49 -21.91
C THR A 34 0.29 -13.62 -22.73
N GLY A 35 -0.44 -13.29 -23.80
CA GLY A 35 -1.26 -14.25 -24.53
C GLY A 35 -2.44 -14.79 -23.72
N ILE A 36 -2.79 -14.16 -22.60
CA ILE A 36 -3.98 -14.46 -21.80
C ILE A 36 -5.11 -13.55 -22.28
N ASP A 37 -6.33 -14.05 -22.42
CA ASP A 37 -7.46 -13.22 -22.86
C ASP A 37 -7.81 -12.14 -21.81
N GLN A 38 -8.27 -10.98 -22.28
CA GLN A 38 -8.58 -9.83 -21.40
C GLN A 38 -9.65 -10.16 -20.35
N ALA A 39 -10.63 -11.01 -20.68
CA ALA A 39 -11.68 -11.38 -19.74
C ALA A 39 -11.06 -12.17 -18.57
N SER A 40 -10.15 -13.10 -18.83
CA SER A 40 -9.38 -13.83 -17.83
C SER A 40 -8.53 -12.90 -16.95
N VAL A 41 -7.85 -11.90 -17.55
CA VAL A 41 -7.13 -10.86 -16.78
C VAL A 41 -8.08 -10.15 -15.81
N SER A 42 -9.22 -9.68 -16.32
CA SER A 42 -10.24 -8.98 -15.52
C SER A 42 -10.86 -9.87 -14.43
N HIS A 43 -11.11 -11.15 -14.72
CA HIS A 43 -11.61 -12.10 -13.73
C HIS A 43 -10.59 -12.33 -12.62
N HIS A 44 -9.31 -12.45 -12.96
CA HIS A 44 -8.27 -12.62 -11.97
C HIS A 44 -8.11 -11.39 -11.07
N GLU A 45 -8.02 -10.18 -11.65
CA GLU A 45 -7.90 -8.94 -10.87
C GLU A 45 -9.09 -8.67 -9.95
N ARG A 46 -10.24 -9.34 -10.17
CA ARG A 46 -11.42 -9.31 -9.30
C ARG A 46 -11.43 -10.38 -8.21
N GLY A 47 -10.30 -11.05 -7.97
CA GLY A 47 -10.14 -12.01 -6.87
C GLY A 47 -10.55 -13.44 -7.20
N ARG A 48 -10.64 -13.82 -8.48
CA ARG A 48 -10.80 -15.23 -8.85
C ARG A 48 -9.47 -15.96 -8.72
N ASP A 49 -9.49 -17.11 -8.04
CA ASP A 49 -8.34 -18.00 -7.91
C ASP A 49 -7.71 -18.29 -9.27
N ALA A 50 -6.39 -18.15 -9.34
CA ALA A 50 -5.61 -18.53 -10.49
C ALA A 50 -4.48 -19.47 -10.08
N ALA A 51 -4.13 -20.37 -10.99
CA ALA A 51 -2.94 -21.19 -10.83
C ALA A 51 -1.70 -20.29 -10.73
N TYR A 52 -0.71 -20.72 -9.96
CA TYR A 52 0.58 -20.02 -9.84
C TYR A 52 1.17 -19.63 -11.20
N SER A 53 1.13 -20.54 -12.19
CA SER A 53 1.62 -20.30 -13.54
C SER A 53 0.95 -19.13 -14.25
N THR A 54 -0.32 -18.87 -13.95
CA THR A 54 -1.07 -17.74 -14.50
C THR A 54 -0.63 -16.44 -13.83
N VAL A 55 -0.50 -16.44 -12.50
CA VAL A 55 -0.02 -15.28 -11.73
C VAL A 55 1.41 -14.90 -12.17
N ASP A 56 2.31 -15.87 -12.26
CA ASP A 56 3.69 -15.67 -12.72
C ASP A 56 3.74 -15.10 -14.13
N ARG A 57 2.93 -15.63 -15.06
CA ARG A 57 2.86 -15.11 -16.43
C ARG A 57 2.31 -13.68 -16.50
N LEU A 58 1.28 -13.36 -15.72
CA LEU A 58 0.72 -12.00 -15.66
C LEU A 58 1.74 -11.00 -15.10
N LEU A 59 2.43 -11.36 -14.02
CA LEU A 59 3.49 -10.53 -13.45
C LEU A 59 4.67 -10.36 -14.43
N ALA A 60 5.09 -11.44 -15.10
CA ALA A 60 6.14 -11.38 -16.12
C ALA A 60 5.78 -10.44 -17.27
N GLY A 61 4.52 -10.46 -17.73
CA GLY A 61 4.01 -9.52 -18.75
C GLY A 61 4.04 -8.06 -18.30
N ALA A 62 3.93 -7.80 -17.00
CA ALA A 62 4.11 -6.47 -16.40
C ALA A 62 5.58 -6.17 -16.03
N GLY A 63 6.54 -7.02 -16.38
CA GLY A 63 7.96 -6.85 -16.06
C GLY A 63 8.30 -7.12 -14.59
N HIS A 64 7.49 -7.91 -13.89
CA HIS A 64 7.70 -8.31 -12.50
C HIS A 64 8.08 -9.80 -12.40
N ARG A 65 8.69 -10.20 -11.29
CA ARG A 65 9.02 -11.60 -10.97
C ARG A 65 8.57 -11.92 -9.55
N LEU A 66 8.12 -13.14 -9.34
CA LEU A 66 7.80 -13.67 -8.00
C LEU A 66 9.07 -14.04 -7.24
N TYR A 67 9.18 -13.54 -6.01
CA TYR A 67 10.18 -13.94 -5.04
C TYR A 67 9.48 -14.36 -3.74
N ALA A 68 10.06 -15.32 -3.04
CA ALA A 68 9.62 -15.67 -1.69
C ALA A 68 10.35 -14.78 -0.67
N ALA A 69 9.60 -14.08 0.17
CA ALA A 69 10.12 -13.36 1.32
C ALA A 69 9.77 -14.14 2.61
N PRO A 70 10.63 -14.13 3.64
CA PRO A 70 10.40 -14.87 4.88
C PRO A 70 9.43 -14.15 5.83
N THR A 71 8.30 -13.67 5.30
CA THR A 71 7.24 -13.00 6.07
C THR A 71 5.86 -13.39 5.55
N ARG A 72 4.85 -13.20 6.41
CA ARG A 72 3.43 -13.37 6.08
C ARG A 72 2.65 -12.07 6.23
N ARG A 73 3.35 -10.97 6.51
CA ARG A 73 2.75 -9.65 6.73
C ARG A 73 2.41 -9.00 5.40
N ASP A 74 1.35 -8.23 5.40
CA ASP A 74 0.88 -7.50 4.22
C ASP A 74 1.82 -6.33 3.90
N ASP A 75 2.00 -6.09 2.61
CA ASP A 75 2.79 -4.98 2.07
C ASP A 75 1.95 -3.71 1.87
N ALA A 76 2.60 -2.63 1.44
CA ALA A 76 1.95 -1.35 1.18
C ALA A 76 0.84 -1.45 0.11
N ALA A 77 0.96 -2.35 -0.87
CA ALA A 77 -0.04 -2.54 -1.92
C ALA A 77 -1.32 -3.20 -1.39
N SER A 78 -1.18 -4.21 -0.54
CA SER A 78 -2.30 -4.83 0.16
C SER A 78 -2.99 -3.87 1.12
N ALA A 79 -2.23 -3.08 1.89
CA ALA A 79 -2.78 -2.05 2.76
C ALA A 79 -3.56 -0.98 1.98
N ALA A 80 -3.01 -0.49 0.87
CA ALA A 80 -3.68 0.49 0.01
C ALA A 80 -4.98 -0.05 -0.60
N GLU A 81 -5.04 -1.33 -0.98
CA GLU A 81 -6.28 -1.96 -1.41
C GLU A 81 -7.34 -1.97 -0.31
N ALA A 82 -6.99 -2.40 0.90
CA ALA A 82 -7.92 -2.41 2.02
C ALA A 82 -8.44 -0.99 2.35
N ILE A 83 -7.53 0.00 2.40
CA ILE A 83 -7.87 1.41 2.59
C ILE A 83 -8.86 1.87 1.52
N ARG A 84 -8.58 1.61 0.24
CA ARG A 84 -9.48 1.96 -0.87
C ARG A 84 -10.89 1.39 -0.70
N GLU A 85 -10.99 0.14 -0.26
CA GLU A 85 -12.29 -0.51 -0.02
C GLU A 85 -13.06 0.17 1.11
N TYR A 86 -12.39 0.46 2.22
CA TYR A 86 -13.00 1.17 3.35
C TYR A 86 -13.40 2.61 3.01
N LEU A 87 -12.58 3.34 2.24
CA LEU A 87 -12.92 4.69 1.78
C LEU A 87 -14.13 4.69 0.85
N ARG A 88 -14.25 3.71 -0.05
CA ARG A 88 -15.46 3.55 -0.89
C ARG A 88 -16.71 3.26 -0.06
N ALA A 89 -16.56 2.55 1.05
CA ALA A 89 -17.62 2.30 2.02
C ALA A 89 -17.87 3.48 2.98
N LYS A 90 -17.10 4.58 2.87
CA LYS A 90 -17.12 5.74 3.77
C LYS A 90 -16.81 5.39 5.23
N ASP A 91 -15.94 4.40 5.45
CA ASP A 91 -15.50 3.93 6.76
C ASP A 91 -14.04 4.36 7.01
N ALA A 92 -13.86 5.62 7.39
CA ALA A 92 -12.54 6.20 7.63
C ALA A 92 -11.80 5.53 8.81
N ASP A 93 -12.53 5.04 9.81
CA ASP A 93 -11.95 4.37 10.98
C ASP A 93 -11.28 3.04 10.59
N ARG A 94 -11.91 2.27 9.70
CA ARG A 94 -11.28 1.04 9.18
C ARG A 94 -10.13 1.34 8.22
N ALA A 95 -10.23 2.41 7.42
CA ALA A 95 -9.11 2.88 6.62
C ALA A 95 -7.90 3.23 7.50
N LEU A 96 -8.13 3.94 8.60
CA LEU A 96 -7.08 4.26 9.57
C LEU A 96 -6.48 3.00 10.19
N ARG A 97 -7.32 2.06 10.63
CA ARG A 97 -6.84 0.79 11.17
C ARG A 97 -5.99 0.01 10.17
N ALA A 98 -6.30 0.04 8.88
CA ALA A 98 -5.46 -0.57 7.85
C ALA A 98 -4.10 0.14 7.71
N LEU A 99 -4.05 1.47 7.83
CA LEU A 99 -2.79 2.22 7.84
C LEU A 99 -1.94 1.92 9.09
N LEU A 100 -2.56 1.83 10.26
CA LEU A 100 -1.90 1.43 11.51
C LEU A 100 -1.39 -0.02 11.42
N GLN A 101 -2.15 -0.93 10.83
CA GLN A 101 -1.69 -2.30 10.61
C GLN A 101 -0.46 -2.36 9.68
N LEU A 102 -0.39 -1.49 8.66
CA LEU A 102 0.81 -1.36 7.82
C LEU A 102 2.01 -0.87 8.65
N ASN A 103 1.80 0.09 9.56
CA ASN A 103 2.83 0.57 10.48
C ASN A 103 3.38 -0.59 11.33
N ASP A 104 2.49 -1.41 11.89
CA ASP A 104 2.86 -2.56 12.73
C ASP A 104 3.60 -3.62 11.91
N ASN A 105 3.16 -3.84 10.67
CA ASN A 105 3.81 -4.77 9.77
C ASN A 105 5.25 -4.33 9.44
N LEU A 106 5.44 -3.04 9.15
CA LEU A 106 6.76 -2.48 8.87
C LEU A 106 7.67 -2.53 10.11
N THR A 107 7.17 -2.12 11.27
CA THR A 107 7.97 -2.09 12.52
C THR A 107 8.33 -3.48 13.03
N ALA A 108 7.49 -4.49 12.78
CA ALA A 108 7.75 -5.87 13.18
C ALA A 108 8.78 -6.61 12.30
N GLU A 109 9.17 -6.04 11.16
CA GLU A 109 10.22 -6.56 10.29
C GLU A 109 11.44 -5.64 10.30
N HIS A 110 12.60 -6.14 9.86
CA HIS A 110 13.86 -5.39 9.81
C HIS A 110 14.61 -5.58 8.49
N GLY A 111 15.51 -4.66 8.17
CA GLY A 111 16.40 -4.71 7.03
C GLY A 111 15.67 -4.98 5.71
N LEU A 112 16.19 -5.93 4.91
CA LEU A 112 15.62 -6.24 3.61
C LEU A 112 14.15 -6.70 3.67
N VAL A 113 13.74 -7.40 4.73
CA VAL A 113 12.36 -7.89 4.86
C VAL A 113 11.38 -6.73 5.06
N ARG A 114 11.74 -5.73 5.88
CA ARG A 114 10.98 -4.48 5.97
C ARG A 114 10.95 -3.75 4.63
N GLY A 115 12.08 -3.68 3.94
CA GLY A 115 12.18 -3.10 2.59
C GLY A 115 11.22 -3.74 1.59
N ILE A 116 11.05 -5.06 1.63
CA ILE A 116 10.10 -5.80 0.77
C ILE A 116 8.66 -5.35 1.00
N LEU A 117 8.26 -5.11 2.26
CA LEU A 117 6.88 -4.64 2.57
C LEU A 117 6.58 -3.24 2.01
N GLY A 118 7.60 -2.42 1.75
CA GLY A 118 7.44 -1.12 1.09
C GLY A 118 7.63 -1.16 -0.43
N LEU A 119 8.17 -2.25 -0.99
CA LEU A 119 8.72 -2.26 -2.35
C LEU A 119 7.65 -2.14 -3.44
N THR A 120 6.56 -2.90 -3.31
CA THR A 120 5.48 -2.92 -4.29
C THR A 120 4.78 -1.56 -4.34
N GLU A 121 4.74 -0.92 -5.51
CA GLU A 121 4.01 0.33 -5.68
C GLU A 121 2.50 0.08 -5.52
N PRO A 122 1.84 0.72 -4.55
CA PRO A 122 0.41 0.57 -4.34
C PRO A 122 -0.38 1.25 -5.47
N GLU A 123 -1.53 0.67 -5.80
CA GLU A 123 -2.54 1.40 -6.58
C GLU A 123 -3.09 2.59 -5.78
N PRO A 124 -3.51 3.69 -6.44
CA PRO A 124 -4.19 4.78 -5.75
C PRO A 124 -5.42 4.31 -4.97
N THR A 125 -5.53 4.80 -3.74
CA THR A 125 -6.71 4.61 -2.88
C THR A 125 -7.91 5.40 -3.39
N GLY A 126 -7.67 6.37 -4.27
CA GLY A 126 -8.68 7.32 -4.76
C GLY A 126 -8.81 8.56 -3.88
N ASP A 127 -8.01 8.67 -2.82
CA ASP A 127 -7.89 9.85 -1.98
C ASP A 127 -6.39 10.20 -1.82
N LEU A 128 -6.03 11.42 -2.24
CA LEU A 128 -4.64 11.86 -2.27
C LEU A 128 -4.02 11.97 -0.88
N MET A 129 -4.80 12.30 0.15
CA MET A 129 -4.30 12.39 1.53
C MET A 129 -3.86 11.01 2.03
N TRP A 130 -4.63 9.97 1.73
CA TRP A 130 -4.31 8.59 2.10
C TRP A 130 -3.13 8.04 1.30
N ASP A 131 -3.07 8.34 0.01
CA ASP A 131 -1.94 7.97 -0.84
C ASP A 131 -0.63 8.62 -0.36
N ALA A 132 -0.68 9.90 0.06
CA ALA A 132 0.45 10.59 0.65
C ALA A 132 0.83 10.03 2.04
N ALA A 133 -0.15 9.69 2.88
CA ALA A 133 0.09 9.10 4.20
C ALA A 133 0.75 7.71 4.11
N ILE A 134 0.36 6.88 3.14
CA ILE A 134 1.01 5.58 2.89
C ILE A 134 2.46 5.77 2.46
N ALA A 135 2.73 6.70 1.54
CA ALA A 135 4.09 7.01 1.11
C ALA A 135 4.95 7.56 2.25
N ALA A 136 4.39 8.45 3.08
CA ALA A 136 5.05 8.99 4.26
C ALA A 136 5.40 7.92 5.29
N LEU A 137 4.46 7.02 5.59
CA LEU A 137 4.66 5.94 6.54
C LEU A 137 5.76 4.97 6.08
N VAL A 138 5.73 4.56 4.81
CA VAL A 138 6.78 3.71 4.24
C VAL A 138 8.12 4.41 4.30
N ALA A 139 8.21 5.68 3.86
CA ALA A 139 9.44 6.46 3.94
C ALA A 139 10.00 6.50 5.37
N TRP A 140 9.16 6.85 6.34
CA TRP A 140 9.54 6.98 7.74
C TRP A 140 10.12 5.69 8.32
N ARG A 141 9.43 4.55 8.11
CA ARG A 141 9.87 3.26 8.67
C ARG A 141 11.09 2.67 7.96
N LEU A 142 11.30 2.97 6.68
CA LEU A 142 12.51 2.55 5.97
C LEU A 142 13.72 3.41 6.34
N ASN A 143 13.54 4.72 6.50
CA ASN A 143 14.60 5.64 6.89
C ASN A 143 15.14 5.37 8.31
N GLN A 144 14.31 4.89 9.24
CA GLN A 144 14.74 4.49 10.58
C GLN A 144 15.87 3.43 10.57
N GLU A 145 15.99 2.65 9.49
CA GLU A 145 17.06 1.64 9.32
C GLU A 145 17.97 1.94 8.12
N ASN A 146 17.89 3.13 7.54
CA ASN A 146 18.60 3.52 6.31
C ASN A 146 18.37 2.55 5.15
N ILE A 147 17.16 1.97 5.06
CA ILE A 147 16.78 1.10 3.95
C ILE A 147 16.46 1.99 2.73
N PRO A 148 16.99 1.69 1.53
CA PRO A 148 16.70 2.48 0.33
C PRO A 148 15.20 2.60 0.05
N LEU A 149 14.74 3.81 -0.25
CA LEU A 149 13.35 4.08 -0.58
C LEU A 149 13.00 3.60 -2.00
N PRO A 150 11.90 2.87 -2.17
CA PRO A 150 11.34 2.57 -3.49
C PRO A 150 11.00 3.85 -4.27
N GLY A 151 11.18 3.83 -5.60
CA GLY A 151 11.00 5.03 -6.43
C GLY A 151 9.61 5.68 -6.32
N TRP A 152 8.57 4.88 -6.10
CA TRP A 152 7.19 5.37 -5.97
C TRP A 152 6.96 6.24 -4.72
N VAL A 153 7.74 6.02 -3.65
CA VAL A 153 7.59 6.73 -2.36
C VAL A 153 7.85 8.23 -2.51
N ASN A 154 8.69 8.62 -3.47
CA ASN A 154 9.04 10.01 -3.76
C ASN A 154 8.30 10.56 -5.00
N ASN A 155 7.29 9.86 -5.51
CA ASN A 155 6.48 10.36 -6.62
C ASN A 155 5.70 11.61 -6.16
N PRO A 156 5.79 12.76 -6.88
CA PRO A 156 5.02 13.96 -6.54
C PRO A 156 3.50 13.75 -6.47
N GLU A 157 2.96 12.74 -7.16
CA GLU A 157 1.54 12.35 -7.06
C GLU A 157 1.18 11.67 -5.71
N ARG A 158 2.17 11.49 -4.82
CA ARG A 158 2.03 10.98 -3.45
C ARG A 158 2.36 12.06 -2.41
N ALA A 159 2.17 13.32 -2.76
CA ALA A 159 2.34 14.46 -1.87
C ALA A 159 1.19 15.46 -2.04
N LEU A 160 0.86 16.15 -0.95
CA LEU A 160 -0.12 17.24 -0.94
C LEU A 160 0.59 18.57 -1.19
N THR A 161 -0.01 19.43 -2.02
CA THR A 161 0.53 20.78 -2.30
C THR A 161 0.42 21.69 -1.08
N GLU A 162 -0.61 21.50 -0.27
CA GLU A 162 -0.85 22.25 0.97
C GLU A 162 -0.86 21.26 2.15
N PRO A 163 -0.26 21.60 3.30
CA PRO A 163 -0.29 20.75 4.47
C PRO A 163 -1.72 20.51 4.98
N ILE A 164 -2.10 19.25 5.13
CA ILE A 164 -3.41 18.83 5.64
C ILE A 164 -3.22 18.01 6.92
N VAL A 165 -4.02 18.32 7.94
CA VAL A 165 -4.10 17.51 9.16
C VAL A 165 -4.72 16.16 8.84
N PHE A 166 -3.97 15.10 9.07
CA PHE A 166 -4.46 13.73 8.99
C PHE A 166 -5.30 13.44 10.23
N ARG A 167 -6.58 13.83 10.16
CA ARG A 167 -7.49 13.75 11.30
C ARG A 167 -7.95 12.31 11.51
N VAL A 168 -7.63 11.79 12.69
CA VAL A 168 -8.20 10.56 13.24
C VAL A 168 -9.52 10.88 13.94
N ASP A 169 -9.55 11.94 14.76
CA ASP A 169 -10.77 12.51 15.33
C ASP A 169 -10.92 13.99 14.87
N PRO A 170 -12.10 14.44 14.40
CA PRO A 170 -12.35 15.86 14.12
C PRO A 170 -12.09 16.82 15.28
N ALA A 171 -12.10 16.33 16.53
CA ALA A 171 -11.84 17.10 17.74
C ALA A 171 -10.34 17.23 18.06
N ASP A 172 -9.46 16.48 17.38
CA ASP A 172 -8.03 16.54 17.65
C ASP A 172 -7.44 17.89 17.18
N PRO A 173 -6.58 18.53 18.00
CA PRO A 173 -5.83 19.69 17.56
C PRO A 173 -4.86 19.30 16.44
N ALA A 174 -4.54 20.28 15.59
CA ALA A 174 -3.48 20.11 14.61
C ALA A 174 -2.13 19.90 15.35
N PRO A 175 -1.31 18.91 14.94
CA PRO A 175 0.01 18.72 15.53
C PRO A 175 0.94 19.90 15.25
N GLU A 176 1.83 20.19 16.19
CA GLU A 176 2.93 21.12 15.91
C GLU A 176 3.96 20.44 14.99
N ARG A 177 4.82 21.22 14.34
CA ARG A 177 5.76 20.68 13.34
C ARG A 177 6.71 19.63 13.94
N ASP A 178 7.10 19.82 15.20
CA ASP A 178 8.03 18.95 15.93
C ASP A 178 7.38 17.60 16.33
N ASP A 179 6.05 17.54 16.37
CA ASP A 179 5.28 16.31 16.65
C ASP A 179 5.04 15.45 15.41
N VAL A 180 5.36 15.98 14.21
CA VAL A 180 5.13 15.32 12.92
C VAL A 180 6.45 14.76 12.37
N PRO A 181 6.52 13.45 12.07
CA PRO A 181 7.68 12.87 11.41
C PRO A 181 8.04 13.62 10.12
N ASN A 182 9.33 13.76 9.81
CA ASN A 182 9.77 14.56 8.67
C ASN A 182 9.19 14.07 7.35
N GLU A 183 9.11 12.75 7.17
CA GLU A 183 8.61 12.12 5.96
C GLU A 183 7.12 12.38 5.71
N PHE A 184 6.35 12.59 6.78
CA PHE A 184 4.95 13.00 6.73
C PHE A 184 4.82 14.46 6.31
N ALA A 185 5.56 15.36 6.97
CA ALA A 185 5.51 16.77 6.67
C ALA A 185 6.05 17.12 5.27
N GLU A 186 7.09 16.44 4.79
CA GLU A 186 7.60 16.57 3.42
C GLU A 186 6.54 16.25 2.36
N ARG A 187 5.56 15.41 2.70
CA ARG A 187 4.43 15.04 1.82
C ARG A 187 3.16 15.83 2.12
N GLY A 188 3.25 16.86 2.96
CA GLY A 188 2.11 17.70 3.36
C GLY A 188 1.09 16.99 4.25
N VAL A 189 1.45 15.87 4.88
CA VAL A 189 0.58 15.15 5.82
C VAL A 189 0.99 15.52 7.23
N LEU A 190 0.09 16.13 8.00
CA LEU A 190 0.34 16.48 9.40
C LEU A 190 -0.30 15.41 10.29
N ALA A 191 0.50 14.44 10.74
CA ALA A 191 0.08 13.35 11.61
C ALA A 191 0.99 13.29 12.84
N TRP A 192 0.40 13.13 14.03
CA TRP A 192 1.15 12.95 15.27
C TRP A 192 1.98 11.66 15.20
N ALA A 193 3.27 11.73 15.55
CA ALA A 193 4.11 10.54 15.65
C ALA A 193 3.51 9.50 16.62
N ASP A 194 2.89 9.96 17.70
CA ASP A 194 2.27 9.14 18.74
C ASP A 194 1.09 8.30 18.24
N THR A 195 0.40 8.74 17.18
CA THR A 195 -0.64 7.95 16.50
C THR A 195 -0.10 6.59 16.04
N PHE A 196 1.21 6.52 15.74
CA PHE A 196 1.89 5.32 15.25
C PHE A 196 2.80 4.68 16.31
N ALA A 197 2.83 5.20 17.54
CA ALA A 197 3.64 4.69 18.64
C ALA A 197 2.84 3.78 19.60
N SER A 198 1.52 3.92 19.63
CA SER A 198 0.63 3.15 20.51
C SER A 198 0.00 1.97 19.77
N VAL A 199 0.78 0.90 19.59
CA VAL A 199 0.26 -0.43 19.23
C VAL A 199 1.06 -1.53 19.89
#